data_AF-A0A210PTK7-F1
#
_entry.id   AF-A0A210PTK7-F1
#
_cell.length_a   1.000
_cell.length_b   1.000
_cell.length_c   1.000
_cell.angle_alpha   90.00
_cell.angle_beta   90.00
_cell.angle_gamma   90.00
#
_symmetry.space_group_name_H-M   'P 1'
#
loop_
_entity.id
_entity.type
_entity.pdbx_description
1 polymer ?
#
loop_
_entity_poly.entity_id
_entity_poly.type
_entity_poly.pdbx_seq_one_letter_code
_entity_poly.pdbx_strand_id
1 'polypeptide(L)'
;MKLNLALIGSVPHKGIHQVRIHWLLDLVKVVGFEKKGYEPHAVKDSKGSYSDDRKGDNPVYDFSMLDEFLWILFENNLKPGFELMGSPSGFFTDFKNRKQVVLWKELVYQTAKRYIGIFGISYVKSWNFETWNEPDCGDFDNVSMSVQGFLNYYDACSEGLLAASSELVLGGPADGCDRNGHTHYSDGFLDHIVNGHNYFTGETGVRLDFLSYHRKGNSQTQNIINGEIKTAEKIMVKFPALARKPFYNDEADPLVEWSKSENWRADATYAAMVTKVIVQHQNIILRGGVQWEQRKFNFSLLSNDNAFLSWYPFQFTERTLNARFQINNTNPPHTQLLRKPVHSVMVLLSLLGNRQLSVNFSENNSKGHQVQNDSFIGAIASSYSPKWTDIRDSSQTSVLLYNSNDTRSSPNHTVNINIRVIGSFFEHDFNDTMIVGYTVDNDAKTGNVYGVWSKFGKPKYPSLQQLQVLRKHEGPHRFLLTKFDKSSKSMEVSLPQPSVKVLHFCTKPRDPPGQVTSVLFYNVTAGQVLIGWSDIHVTTKCILTYEVEFSCQDVYGTYIRVNKYDIIVTAFTFAPSLLFEDRKVMGYYRVRGVDYWGRGGKYSIPAKYPS
;
A
#
# COMPACT_ATOMS: atom_id res chain seq x y z
N MET A 1 2.43 -16.01 1.82
CA MET A 1 2.75 -14.57 1.88
C MET A 1 3.62 -14.09 0.72
N LYS A 2 4.72 -14.79 0.35
CA LYS A 2 5.61 -14.41 -0.78
C LYS A 2 4.87 -13.95 -2.06
N LEU A 3 3.96 -14.77 -2.60
CA LEU A 3 3.14 -14.41 -3.76
C LEU A 3 2.28 -13.15 -3.55
N ASN A 4 1.79 -12.92 -2.32
CA ASN A 4 0.92 -11.80 -2.01
C ASN A 4 1.70 -10.49 -2.01
N LEU A 5 2.86 -10.47 -1.34
CA LEU A 5 3.76 -9.31 -1.35
C LEU A 5 4.30 -9.01 -2.76
N ALA A 6 4.55 -10.04 -3.57
CA ALA A 6 4.89 -9.86 -4.97
C ALA A 6 3.81 -9.15 -5.78
N LEU A 7 2.53 -9.51 -5.59
CA LEU A 7 1.41 -8.83 -6.25
C LEU A 7 1.16 -7.43 -5.65
N ILE A 8 1.35 -7.22 -4.36
CA ILE A 8 1.22 -5.90 -3.71
C ILE A 8 2.29 -4.95 -4.25
N GLY A 9 3.55 -5.40 -4.31
CA GLY A 9 4.67 -4.65 -4.88
C GLY A 9 4.60 -4.50 -6.41
N SER A 10 3.71 -5.23 -7.08
CA SER A 10 3.55 -5.13 -8.54
C SER A 10 2.72 -3.93 -9.00
N VAL A 11 2.20 -3.11 -8.08
CA VAL A 11 1.52 -1.86 -8.43
C VAL A 11 2.59 -0.89 -8.95
N PRO A 12 2.49 -0.43 -10.21
CA PRO A 12 3.56 0.32 -10.87
C PRO A 12 3.78 1.68 -10.19
N HIS A 13 4.94 2.28 -10.47
CA HIS A 13 5.32 3.61 -9.99
C HIS A 13 5.25 3.74 -8.47
N LYS A 14 5.51 2.62 -7.77
CA LYS A 14 5.35 2.49 -6.32
C LYS A 14 3.94 2.85 -5.84
N GLY A 15 2.89 2.50 -6.58
CA GLY A 15 1.52 2.84 -6.19
C GLY A 15 1.08 2.28 -4.82
N ILE A 16 1.79 1.25 -4.32
CA ILE A 16 1.80 0.86 -2.91
C ILE A 16 3.25 0.88 -2.43
N HIS A 17 3.52 1.59 -1.33
CA HIS A 17 4.88 1.79 -0.81
C HIS A 17 5.14 1.02 0.50
N GLN A 18 4.13 0.89 1.34
CA GLN A 18 4.23 0.37 2.69
C GLN A 18 3.26 -0.79 2.90
N VAL A 19 3.68 -1.77 3.68
CA VAL A 19 2.81 -2.76 4.31
C VAL A 19 3.00 -2.62 5.81
N ARG A 20 1.94 -2.27 6.56
CA ARG A 20 1.95 -2.23 8.04
C ARG A 20 1.69 -3.64 8.56
N ILE A 21 2.50 -4.12 9.51
CA ILE A 21 2.49 -5.53 9.92
C ILE A 21 2.48 -5.65 11.44
N HIS A 22 1.42 -6.25 11.97
CA HIS A 22 1.32 -6.63 13.37
C HIS A 22 2.33 -7.73 13.73
N TRP A 23 2.72 -7.79 15.01
CA TRP A 23 3.51 -8.89 15.58
C TRP A 23 4.87 -9.15 14.92
N LEU A 24 5.51 -8.13 14.33
CA LEU A 24 6.82 -8.29 13.69
C LEU A 24 7.89 -8.84 14.66
N LEU A 25 7.85 -8.45 15.93
CA LEU A 25 8.84 -8.88 16.91
C LEU A 25 8.64 -10.32 17.38
N ASP A 26 7.53 -10.97 17.05
CA ASP A 26 7.35 -12.42 17.29
C ASP A 26 8.12 -13.28 16.28
N LEU A 27 8.61 -12.67 15.19
CA LEU A 27 9.58 -13.30 14.30
C LEU A 27 11.01 -13.32 14.88
N VAL A 28 11.24 -12.64 16.00
CA VAL A 28 12.52 -12.67 16.74
C VAL A 28 12.43 -13.72 17.84
N LYS A 29 13.47 -14.56 17.97
CA LYS A 29 13.53 -15.58 19.02
C LYS A 29 14.59 -15.26 20.06
N VAL A 30 14.33 -15.60 21.32
CA VAL A 30 15.36 -15.63 22.36
C VAL A 30 15.99 -17.02 22.35
N VAL A 31 17.25 -17.12 21.96
CA VAL A 31 17.95 -18.41 21.76
C VAL A 31 18.91 -18.77 22.88
N GLY A 32 19.11 -17.87 23.83
CA GLY A 32 19.96 -18.12 24.98
C GLY A 32 20.15 -16.85 25.80
N PHE A 33 21.02 -16.95 26.79
CA PHE A 33 21.40 -15.83 27.61
C PHE A 33 22.91 -15.78 27.78
N GLU A 34 23.48 -14.61 27.58
CA GLU A 34 24.91 -14.41 27.79
C GLU A 34 25.19 -13.95 29.23
N LYS A 35 26.11 -14.67 29.88
CA LYS A 35 26.68 -14.31 31.18
C LYS A 35 27.97 -13.52 31.00
N LYS A 36 27.89 -12.19 30.85
CA LYS A 36 28.96 -11.24 31.22
C LYS A 36 28.58 -9.79 30.91
N GLY A 37 28.87 -8.90 31.87
CA GLY A 37 29.56 -7.60 31.75
C GLY A 37 29.28 -6.62 30.60
N TYR A 38 28.25 -6.81 29.77
CA TYR A 38 27.85 -5.86 28.75
C TYR A 38 27.21 -4.66 29.46
N GLU A 39 27.89 -3.52 29.43
CA GLU A 39 27.31 -2.24 29.82
C GLU A 39 26.31 -1.88 28.70
N PRO A 40 24.98 -2.00 28.92
CA PRO A 40 24.02 -1.46 27.97
C PRO A 40 24.36 0.01 27.82
N HIS A 41 24.34 0.55 26.60
CA HIS A 41 24.66 1.95 26.33
C HIS A 41 24.07 2.86 27.41
N ALA A 42 24.98 3.42 28.23
CA ALA A 42 24.71 3.90 29.58
C ALA A 42 23.49 4.83 29.64
N VAL A 43 22.55 4.51 30.53
CA VAL A 43 21.49 5.44 30.94
C VAL A 43 21.71 5.73 32.42
N LYS A 44 21.98 6.99 32.75
CA LYS A 44 21.83 7.50 34.12
C LYS A 44 20.34 7.54 34.41
N ASP A 45 19.87 6.85 35.46
CA ASP A 45 18.52 7.11 35.94
C ASP A 45 18.40 8.56 36.46
N SER A 46 17.16 9.04 36.61
CA SER A 46 16.83 10.38 37.10
C SER A 46 17.35 10.69 38.53
N LYS A 47 18.01 9.72 39.19
CA LYS A 47 18.64 9.86 40.51
C LYS A 47 20.16 9.70 40.49
N GLY A 48 20.77 9.55 39.31
CA GLY A 48 22.23 9.42 39.16
C GLY A 48 22.82 8.16 39.80
N SER A 49 22.01 7.12 40.08
CA SER A 49 22.48 5.89 40.72
C SER A 49 22.71 4.78 39.68
N TYR A 50 23.87 4.12 39.77
CA TYR A 50 24.09 2.84 39.09
C TYR A 50 23.41 1.75 39.92
N SER A 51 22.26 1.21 39.50
CA SER A 51 21.71 0.05 40.20
C SER A 51 22.55 -1.21 39.91
N ASP A 52 22.69 -2.06 40.92
CA ASP A 52 23.36 -3.37 40.88
C ASP A 52 22.56 -4.43 40.07
N ASP A 53 21.53 -3.99 39.33
CA ASP A 53 20.68 -4.84 38.45
C ASP A 53 21.43 -5.29 37.17
N ARG A 54 22.72 -4.94 37.05
CA ARG A 54 23.67 -5.42 36.02
C ARG A 54 23.95 -6.92 36.11
N LYS A 55 23.52 -7.59 37.19
CA LYS A 55 23.59 -9.04 37.34
C LYS A 55 22.32 -9.68 36.78
N GLY A 56 22.37 -10.01 35.50
CA GLY A 56 21.32 -10.76 34.85
C GLY A 56 21.75 -11.26 33.49
N ASP A 57 21.30 -12.46 33.17
CA ASP A 57 21.36 -13.09 31.86
C ASP A 57 20.68 -12.17 30.81
N ASN A 58 21.46 -11.62 29.87
CA ASN A 58 20.95 -10.80 28.76
C ASN A 58 20.48 -11.72 27.62
N PRO A 59 19.26 -11.52 27.07
CA PRO A 59 18.75 -12.36 26.00
C PRO A 59 19.60 -12.20 24.73
N VAL A 60 19.93 -13.33 24.11
CA VAL A 60 20.50 -13.38 22.75
C VAL A 60 19.38 -13.59 21.77
N TYR A 61 19.29 -12.73 20.75
CA TYR A 61 18.22 -12.73 19.78
C TYR A 61 18.63 -13.38 18.44
N ASP A 62 17.78 -14.26 17.92
CA ASP A 62 17.84 -14.76 16.54
C ASP A 62 16.80 -14.03 15.69
N PHE A 63 17.29 -13.27 14.70
CA PHE A 63 16.51 -12.45 13.78
C PHE A 63 16.19 -13.16 12.46
N SER A 64 16.59 -14.43 12.27
CA SER A 64 16.56 -15.11 10.96
C SER A 64 15.20 -15.06 10.25
N MET A 65 14.09 -15.25 10.98
CA MET A 65 12.75 -15.20 10.39
C MET A 65 12.32 -13.77 10.03
N LEU A 66 12.68 -12.77 10.85
CA LEU A 66 12.40 -11.37 10.55
C LEU A 66 13.26 -10.87 9.38
N ASP A 67 14.53 -11.30 9.31
CA ASP A 67 15.42 -11.01 8.18
C ASP A 67 14.81 -11.53 6.86
N GLU A 68 14.38 -12.80 6.82
CA GLU A 68 13.76 -13.38 5.62
C GLU A 68 12.52 -12.57 5.21
N PHE A 69 11.67 -12.22 6.18
CA PHE A 69 10.45 -11.48 5.91
C PHE A 69 10.72 -10.08 5.34
N LEU A 70 11.65 -9.32 5.94
CA LEU A 70 11.99 -7.97 5.49
C LEU A 70 12.74 -7.98 4.15
N TRP A 71 13.51 -9.03 3.85
CA TRP A 71 14.12 -9.18 2.52
C TRP A 71 13.05 -9.29 1.44
N ILE A 72 11.99 -10.07 1.69
CA ILE A 72 10.87 -10.21 0.74
C ILE A 72 10.20 -8.86 0.47
N LEU A 73 10.01 -8.02 1.49
CA LEU A 73 9.45 -6.68 1.29
C LEU A 73 10.37 -5.84 0.40
N PHE A 74 11.66 -5.77 0.73
CA PHE A 74 12.64 -4.99 -0.01
C PHE A 74 12.77 -5.43 -1.47
N GLU A 75 12.85 -6.75 -1.75
CA GLU A 75 12.93 -7.29 -3.11
C GLU A 75 11.71 -6.90 -3.96
N ASN A 76 10.55 -6.71 -3.31
CA ASN A 76 9.31 -6.27 -3.95
C ASN A 76 9.13 -4.74 -3.92
N ASN A 77 10.17 -3.96 -3.61
CA ASN A 77 10.13 -2.50 -3.50
C ASN A 77 9.11 -1.98 -2.47
N LEU A 78 8.77 -2.79 -1.47
CA LEU A 78 7.86 -2.45 -0.37
C LEU A 78 8.66 -2.17 0.90
N LYS A 79 8.11 -1.33 1.78
CA LYS A 79 8.67 -1.00 3.09
C LYS A 79 7.76 -1.48 4.21
N PRO A 80 8.30 -1.83 5.40
CA PRO A 80 7.47 -2.08 6.56
C PRO A 80 6.92 -0.77 7.14
N GLY A 81 5.64 -0.75 7.48
CA GLY A 81 5.16 -0.03 8.65
C GLY A 81 5.54 -0.91 9.84
N PHE A 82 6.60 -0.53 10.53
CA PHE A 82 7.29 -1.37 11.49
C PHE A 82 6.71 -1.12 12.88
N GLU A 83 5.64 -1.83 13.21
CA GLU A 83 5.12 -1.83 14.57
C GLU A 83 6.11 -2.56 15.47
N LEU A 84 6.52 -1.91 16.56
CA LEU A 84 7.38 -2.49 17.58
C LEU A 84 6.53 -3.41 18.49
N MET A 85 5.82 -4.34 17.87
CA MET A 85 4.76 -5.16 18.45
C MET A 85 5.20 -6.62 18.55
N GLY A 86 4.99 -7.23 19.71
CA GLY A 86 5.29 -8.63 20.00
C GLY A 86 6.10 -8.85 21.27
N SER A 87 6.32 -10.12 21.59
CA SER A 87 7.14 -10.56 22.71
C SER A 87 8.03 -11.74 22.26
N PRO A 88 9.28 -11.47 21.84
CA PRO A 88 10.21 -12.51 21.39
C PRO A 88 10.23 -13.72 22.34
N SER A 89 9.71 -14.86 21.85
CA SER A 89 9.59 -16.11 22.63
C SER A 89 8.85 -15.99 23.98
N GLY A 90 7.96 -15.00 24.12
CA GLY A 90 7.23 -14.71 25.36
C GLY A 90 8.09 -14.12 26.48
N PHE A 91 9.28 -13.61 26.18
CA PHE A 91 10.24 -13.12 27.17
C PHE A 91 9.79 -11.83 27.87
N PHE A 92 9.16 -10.92 27.13
CA PHE A 92 8.60 -9.68 27.66
C PHE A 92 7.16 -9.92 28.11
N THR A 93 6.87 -9.59 29.36
CA THR A 93 5.59 -9.92 30.03
C THR A 93 5.03 -8.75 30.84
N ASP A 94 5.83 -7.76 31.22
CA ASP A 94 5.40 -6.63 32.06
C ASP A 94 6.31 -5.40 31.87
N PHE A 95 5.78 -4.35 31.26
CA PHE A 95 6.50 -3.08 31.04
C PHE A 95 6.50 -2.12 32.24
N LYS A 96 6.00 -2.54 33.41
CA LYS A 96 6.35 -1.89 34.69
C LYS A 96 7.66 -2.43 35.27
N ASN A 97 8.12 -3.60 34.82
CA ASN A 97 9.37 -4.18 35.27
C ASN A 97 10.56 -3.40 34.67
N ARG A 98 11.35 -2.73 35.53
CA ARG A 98 12.52 -1.94 35.12
C ARG A 98 13.48 -2.71 34.22
N LYS A 99 13.75 -3.99 34.54
CA LYS A 99 14.67 -4.82 33.75
C LYS A 99 14.12 -5.06 32.34
N GLN A 100 12.83 -5.36 32.20
CA GLN A 100 12.21 -5.56 30.89
C GLN A 100 12.18 -4.28 30.06
N VAL A 101 11.91 -3.12 30.67
CA VAL A 101 11.95 -1.82 29.97
C VAL A 101 13.34 -1.52 29.40
N VAL A 102 14.40 -1.76 30.18
CA VAL A 102 15.79 -1.57 29.71
C VAL A 102 16.15 -2.57 28.60
N LEU A 103 15.77 -3.85 28.76
CA LEU A 103 16.02 -4.87 27.75
C LEU A 103 15.23 -4.64 26.46
N TRP A 104 14.05 -4.01 26.54
CA TRP A 104 13.27 -3.63 25.39
C TRP A 104 13.95 -2.52 24.59
N LYS A 105 14.46 -1.48 25.27
CA LYS A 105 15.26 -0.43 24.63
C LYS A 105 16.43 -1.04 23.84
N GLU A 106 17.13 -2.00 24.44
CA GLU A 106 18.24 -2.70 23.80
C GLU A 106 17.78 -3.54 22.59
N LEU A 107 16.66 -4.27 22.69
CA LEU A 107 16.09 -4.99 21.55
C LEU A 107 15.78 -4.04 20.39
N VAL A 108 15.15 -2.90 20.66
CA VAL A 108 14.82 -1.89 19.64
C VAL A 108 16.08 -1.31 19.00
N TYR A 109 17.10 -0.98 19.81
CA TYR A 109 18.41 -0.54 19.32
C TYR A 109 19.05 -1.58 18.40
N GLN A 110 19.14 -2.84 18.84
CA GLN A 110 19.75 -3.92 18.05
C GLN A 110 18.98 -4.17 16.75
N THR A 111 17.64 -4.16 16.81
CA THR A 111 16.77 -4.31 15.65
C THR A 111 17.03 -3.21 14.61
N ALA A 112 17.00 -1.95 15.02
CA ALA A 112 17.24 -0.82 14.13
C ALA A 112 18.67 -0.81 13.58
N LYS A 113 19.67 -1.05 14.44
CA LYS A 113 21.08 -1.09 14.04
C LYS A 113 21.36 -2.20 13.03
N ARG A 114 20.77 -3.39 13.24
CA ARG A 114 20.86 -4.54 12.34
C ARG A 114 20.37 -4.18 10.95
N TYR A 115 19.15 -3.63 10.85
CA TYR A 115 18.56 -3.34 9.55
C TYR A 115 19.15 -2.12 8.85
N ILE A 116 19.69 -1.15 9.60
CA ILE A 116 20.56 -0.12 9.01
C ILE A 116 21.81 -0.77 8.40
N GLY A 117 22.39 -1.77 9.06
CA GLY A 117 23.54 -2.52 8.55
C GLY A 117 23.22 -3.33 7.28
N ILE A 118 22.05 -3.96 7.21
CA ILE A 118 21.65 -4.82 6.07
C ILE A 118 21.18 -4.00 4.87
N PHE A 119 20.29 -3.03 5.07
CA PHE A 119 19.62 -2.30 3.97
C PHE A 119 20.18 -0.90 3.72
N GLY A 120 20.99 -0.38 4.64
CA GLY A 120 21.46 1.01 4.62
C GLY A 120 20.45 2.01 5.19
N ILE A 121 20.96 3.08 5.80
CA ILE A 121 20.13 4.11 6.45
C ILE A 121 19.14 4.77 5.50
N SER A 122 19.48 4.95 4.22
CA SER A 122 18.59 5.56 3.21
C SER A 122 17.28 4.80 3.03
N TYR A 123 17.30 3.49 3.21
CA TYR A 123 16.09 2.66 3.16
C TYR A 123 15.36 2.69 4.51
N VAL A 124 16.07 2.43 5.61
CA VAL A 124 15.46 2.27 6.95
C VAL A 124 14.87 3.57 7.48
N LYS A 125 15.48 4.74 7.20
CA LYS A 125 14.92 6.04 7.60
C LYS A 125 13.58 6.39 6.96
N SER A 126 13.16 5.59 5.97
CA SER A 126 11.87 5.76 5.31
C SER A 126 10.80 4.76 5.78
N TRP A 127 11.11 3.97 6.82
CA TRP A 127 10.15 3.13 7.52
C TRP A 127 9.43 3.98 8.55
N ASN A 128 8.13 3.72 8.73
CA ASN A 128 7.38 4.26 9.85
C ASN A 128 7.48 3.27 10.99
N PHE A 129 8.37 3.52 11.97
CA PHE A 129 8.31 2.77 13.22
C PHE A 129 7.13 3.26 14.04
N GLU A 130 6.44 2.33 14.69
CA GLU A 130 5.15 2.62 15.32
C GLU A 130 4.97 1.85 16.63
N THR A 131 4.10 2.36 17.50
CA THR A 131 3.69 1.70 18.74
C THR A 131 3.00 0.36 18.49
N TRP A 132 2.72 -0.35 19.59
CA TRP A 132 1.82 -1.49 19.57
C TRP A 132 0.44 -1.07 19.05
N ASN A 133 -0.20 -1.92 18.26
CA ASN A 133 -1.50 -1.68 17.67
C ASN A 133 -2.61 -1.47 18.70
N GLU A 134 -3.43 -0.43 18.51
CA GLU A 134 -4.67 -0.17 19.25
C GLU A 134 -4.63 -0.45 20.76
N PRO A 135 -3.79 0.28 21.52
CA PRO A 135 -3.58 0.00 22.94
C PRO A 135 -4.87 0.10 23.79
N ASP A 136 -5.81 0.99 23.45
CA ASP A 136 -7.12 1.07 24.12
C ASP A 136 -8.05 -0.13 23.79
N CYS A 137 -7.77 -0.94 22.76
CA CYS A 137 -8.49 -2.21 22.53
C CYS A 137 -8.04 -3.33 23.48
N GLY A 138 -6.87 -3.19 24.12
CA GLY A 138 -6.37 -4.15 25.13
C GLY A 138 -5.80 -5.46 24.57
N ASP A 139 -5.50 -5.53 23.27
CA ASP A 139 -4.91 -6.72 22.65
C ASP A 139 -3.39 -6.74 22.78
N PHE A 140 -2.92 -7.26 23.92
CA PHE A 140 -1.50 -7.38 24.25
C PHE A 140 -1.06 -8.84 24.44
N ASP A 141 -1.84 -9.81 23.95
CA ASP A 141 -1.64 -11.24 24.21
C ASP A 141 -1.41 -11.55 25.71
N ASN A 142 -0.25 -12.10 26.05
CA ASN A 142 0.16 -12.46 27.40
C ASN A 142 1.01 -11.36 28.08
N VAL A 143 1.14 -10.20 27.46
CA VAL A 143 1.89 -9.06 28.01
C VAL A 143 0.97 -8.22 28.89
N SER A 144 1.32 -8.08 30.16
CA SER A 144 0.68 -7.13 31.06
C SER A 144 1.10 -5.70 30.69
N MET A 145 0.26 -5.03 29.90
CA MET A 145 0.43 -3.62 29.55
C MET A 145 -0.56 -2.78 30.34
N SER A 146 -0.10 -2.00 31.32
CA SER A 146 -0.90 -0.92 31.92
C SER A 146 -0.62 0.38 31.18
N VAL A 147 -1.40 1.46 31.43
CA VAL A 147 -1.09 2.79 30.86
C VAL A 147 0.36 3.20 31.16
N GLN A 148 0.80 3.11 32.43
CA GLN A 148 2.20 3.42 32.77
C GLN A 148 3.20 2.47 32.09
N GLY A 149 2.86 1.19 31.97
CA GLY A 149 3.69 0.22 31.23
C GLY A 149 3.83 0.62 29.76
N PHE A 150 2.76 1.06 29.11
CA PHE A 150 2.76 1.54 27.74
C PHE A 150 3.62 2.79 27.56
N LEU A 151 3.59 3.73 28.52
CA LEU A 151 4.48 4.91 28.51
C LEU A 151 5.95 4.51 28.62
N ASN A 152 6.29 3.58 29.52
CA ASN A 152 7.65 3.07 29.67
C ASN A 152 8.12 2.32 28.41
N TYR A 153 7.24 1.51 27.82
CA TYR A 153 7.45 0.82 26.54
C TYR A 153 7.76 1.84 25.44
N TYR A 154 6.97 2.92 25.35
CA TYR A 154 7.17 3.95 24.34
C TYR A 154 8.53 4.63 24.49
N ASP A 155 8.91 5.00 25.71
CA ASP A 155 10.22 5.61 25.97
C ASP A 155 11.35 4.67 25.56
N ALA A 156 11.20 3.37 25.80
CA ALA A 156 12.18 2.37 25.38
C ALA A 156 12.27 2.26 23.86
N CYS A 157 11.15 2.33 23.14
CA CYS A 157 11.11 2.42 21.69
C CYS A 157 11.80 3.70 21.18
N SER A 158 11.46 4.84 21.77
CA SER A 158 12.02 6.15 21.40
C SER A 158 13.53 6.17 21.53
N GLU A 159 14.03 5.81 22.71
CA GLU A 159 15.45 5.85 23.05
C GLU A 159 16.25 4.76 22.33
N GLY A 160 15.67 3.59 22.07
CA GLY A 160 16.31 2.51 21.32
C GLY A 160 16.55 2.92 19.86
N LEU A 161 15.53 3.50 19.20
CA LEU A 161 15.66 4.01 17.84
C LEU A 161 16.65 5.18 17.77
N LEU A 162 16.56 6.14 18.72
CA LEU A 162 17.45 7.30 18.77
C LEU A 162 18.92 6.89 18.92
N ALA A 163 19.20 5.89 19.77
CA ALA A 163 20.54 5.34 19.94
C ALA A 163 21.09 4.68 18.65
N ALA A 164 20.21 4.13 17.80
CA ALA A 164 20.61 3.54 16.53
C ALA A 164 20.87 4.61 15.45
N SER A 165 19.98 5.59 15.32
CA SER A 165 20.13 6.78 14.47
C SER A 165 19.05 7.82 14.76
N SER A 166 19.41 9.10 14.76
CA SER A 166 18.48 10.23 14.87
C SER A 166 17.65 10.50 13.60
N GLU A 167 17.94 9.83 12.49
CA GLU A 167 17.16 9.94 11.25
C GLU A 167 15.90 9.04 11.24
N LEU A 168 15.74 8.14 12.22
CA LEU A 168 14.59 7.24 12.29
C LEU A 168 13.38 7.96 12.92
N VAL A 169 12.20 7.72 12.36
CA VAL A 169 10.94 8.29 12.84
C VAL A 169 10.14 7.26 13.66
N LEU A 170 9.45 7.73 14.70
CA LEU A 170 8.53 6.94 15.53
C LEU A 170 7.21 7.69 15.73
N GLY A 171 6.10 6.98 15.58
CA GLY A 171 4.77 7.50 15.86
C GLY A 171 3.89 6.55 16.66
N GLY A 172 2.67 7.00 16.92
CA GLY A 172 1.64 6.31 17.70
C GLY A 172 0.45 7.22 18.02
N PRO A 173 -0.53 6.77 18.83
CA PRO A 173 -0.60 5.44 19.45
C PRO A 173 -1.16 4.33 18.54
N ALA A 174 -1.54 4.66 17.30
CA ALA A 174 -2.20 3.74 16.35
C ALA A 174 -3.52 3.16 16.89
N ASP A 175 -4.40 4.03 17.39
CA ASP A 175 -5.60 3.62 18.13
C ASP A 175 -6.92 3.81 17.38
N GLY A 176 -7.80 2.81 17.48
CA GLY A 176 -9.17 2.80 16.95
C GLY A 176 -10.28 2.64 17.99
N CYS A 177 -9.93 2.25 19.23
CA CYS A 177 -10.82 1.90 20.34
C CYS A 177 -11.01 3.01 21.37
N ASP A 178 -10.38 4.16 21.20
CA ASP A 178 -10.45 5.38 22.01
C ASP A 178 -11.84 6.08 22.06
N ARG A 179 -12.92 5.32 21.96
CA ARG A 179 -14.31 5.80 21.81
C ARG A 179 -15.08 5.68 23.13
N ASN A 180 -16.15 6.48 23.25
CA ASN A 180 -17.08 6.46 24.39
C ASN A 180 -16.42 6.66 25.78
N GLY A 181 -15.28 7.37 25.84
CA GLY A 181 -14.58 7.65 27.10
C GLY A 181 -13.51 6.63 27.48
N HIS A 182 -13.31 5.58 26.69
CA HIS A 182 -12.20 4.63 26.84
C HIS A 182 -10.93 5.17 26.19
N THR A 183 -10.43 6.32 26.65
CA THR A 183 -9.26 7.02 26.07
C THR A 183 -8.02 6.88 26.94
N HIS A 184 -7.95 5.86 27.81
CA HIS A 184 -6.95 5.82 28.88
C HIS A 184 -5.51 5.75 28.36
N TYR A 185 -5.26 4.94 27.33
CA TYR A 185 -3.95 4.84 26.70
C TYR A 185 -3.70 6.03 25.80
N SER A 186 -4.62 6.38 24.91
CA SER A 186 -4.47 7.50 24.00
C SER A 186 -4.24 8.84 24.72
N ASP A 187 -5.03 9.17 25.74
CA ASP A 187 -4.87 10.41 26.49
C ASP A 187 -3.61 10.40 27.37
N GLY A 188 -3.34 9.28 28.05
CA GLY A 188 -2.14 9.13 28.87
C GLY A 188 -0.87 9.21 28.03
N PHE A 189 -0.89 8.64 26.82
CA PHE A 189 0.19 8.71 25.85
C PHE A 189 0.45 10.15 25.42
N LEU A 190 -0.56 10.87 24.91
CA LEU A 190 -0.36 12.24 24.43
C LEU A 190 0.04 13.20 25.55
N ASP A 191 -0.50 13.02 26.76
CA ASP A 191 -0.06 13.81 27.92
C ASP A 191 1.39 13.51 28.30
N HIS A 192 1.81 12.23 28.25
CA HIS A 192 3.21 11.85 28.47
C HIS A 192 4.17 12.45 27.44
N ILE A 193 3.78 12.44 26.16
CA ILE A 193 4.58 13.07 25.08
C ILE A 193 4.81 14.56 25.34
N VAL A 194 3.80 15.28 25.84
CA VAL A 194 3.86 16.75 25.98
C VAL A 194 4.39 17.18 27.35
N ASN A 195 3.92 16.53 28.41
CA ASN A 195 4.12 16.95 29.81
C ASN A 195 4.78 15.88 30.68
N GLY A 196 4.86 14.64 30.20
CA GLY A 196 5.48 13.52 30.91
C GLY A 196 6.99 13.67 31.03
N HIS A 197 7.61 12.72 31.74
CA HIS A 197 9.06 12.67 31.86
C HIS A 197 9.55 11.37 31.23
N ASN A 198 10.49 11.47 30.31
CA ASN A 198 11.10 10.31 29.67
C ASN A 198 11.71 9.38 30.74
N TYR A 199 11.36 8.10 30.69
CA TYR A 199 11.78 7.06 31.64
C TYR A 199 13.30 6.99 31.81
N PHE A 200 14.05 7.18 30.72
CA PHE A 200 15.51 7.02 30.69
C PHE A 200 16.24 8.33 30.98
N THR A 201 15.82 9.45 30.39
CA THR A 201 16.56 10.71 30.50
C THR A 201 16.06 11.60 31.64
N GLY A 202 14.81 11.41 32.08
CA GLY A 202 14.12 12.29 33.03
C GLY A 202 13.75 13.65 32.44
N GLU A 203 14.00 13.89 31.15
CA GLU A 203 13.63 15.13 30.47
C GLU A 203 12.11 15.22 30.31
N THR A 204 11.57 16.43 30.39
CA THR A 204 10.15 16.69 30.16
C THR A 204 9.83 16.63 28.67
N GLY A 205 8.78 15.87 28.33
CA GLY A 205 8.37 15.56 26.98
C GLY A 205 9.18 14.44 26.35
N VAL A 206 8.60 13.78 25.34
CA VAL A 206 9.22 12.66 24.63
C VAL A 206 9.06 12.87 23.12
N ARG A 207 10.03 12.40 22.33
CA ARG A 207 9.96 12.49 20.86
C ARG A 207 8.67 11.81 20.37
N LEU A 208 7.96 12.49 19.46
CA LEU A 208 6.89 11.93 18.63
C LEU A 208 7.00 12.53 17.24
N ASP A 209 7.15 11.71 16.21
CA ASP A 209 7.38 12.20 14.84
C ASP A 209 6.09 12.28 14.03
N PHE A 210 5.11 11.41 14.30
CA PHE A 210 3.78 11.45 13.70
C PHE A 210 2.72 10.88 14.66
N LEU A 211 1.46 11.28 14.47
CA LEU A 211 0.27 10.75 15.12
C LEU A 211 -0.39 9.73 14.21
N SER A 212 -0.83 8.59 14.75
CA SER A 212 -1.58 7.57 14.01
C SER A 212 -2.83 7.13 14.75
N TYR A 213 -3.94 6.98 14.00
CA TYR A 213 -5.27 6.64 14.51
C TYR A 213 -6.06 5.85 13.48
N HIS A 214 -6.92 4.95 13.94
CA HIS A 214 -7.77 4.15 13.07
C HIS A 214 -9.20 4.70 13.06
N ARG A 215 -9.59 5.29 11.94
CA ARG A 215 -10.97 5.76 11.72
C ARG A 215 -11.57 5.04 10.52
N LYS A 216 -12.53 4.16 10.82
CA LYS A 216 -13.22 3.30 9.86
C LYS A 216 -14.63 3.81 9.59
N GLY A 217 -15.18 3.46 8.42
CA GLY A 217 -16.38 4.10 7.88
C GLY A 217 -17.73 3.57 8.36
N ASN A 218 -17.79 2.41 9.02
CA ASN A 218 -19.07 1.72 9.28
C ASN A 218 -19.96 1.64 8.01
N SER A 219 -19.35 1.19 6.91
CA SER A 219 -19.94 1.12 5.56
C SER A 219 -20.27 2.45 4.88
N GLN A 220 -19.83 3.59 5.43
CA GLN A 220 -20.00 4.91 4.83
C GLN A 220 -18.68 5.66 4.75
N THR A 221 -18.38 6.24 3.58
CA THR A 221 -17.11 6.94 3.34
C THR A 221 -16.95 8.19 4.21
N GLN A 222 -18.03 8.96 4.37
CA GLN A 222 -18.03 10.21 5.14
C GLN A 222 -17.68 10.04 6.63
N ASN A 223 -17.99 8.87 7.21
CA ASN A 223 -17.67 8.58 8.61
C ASN A 223 -16.16 8.49 8.87
N ILE A 224 -15.37 8.10 7.87
CA ILE A 224 -13.89 8.11 7.96
C ILE A 224 -13.43 9.55 8.13
N ILE A 225 -13.78 10.41 7.16
CA ILE A 225 -13.42 11.84 7.12
C ILE A 225 -13.85 12.56 8.40
N ASN A 226 -15.10 12.38 8.81
CA ASN A 226 -15.64 13.03 10.01
C ASN A 226 -14.95 12.52 11.28
N GLY A 227 -14.64 11.22 11.34
CA GLY A 227 -13.92 10.60 12.45
C GLY A 227 -12.52 11.18 12.62
N GLU A 228 -11.78 11.35 11.52
CA GLU A 228 -10.43 11.92 11.52
C GLU A 228 -10.44 13.38 11.95
N ILE A 229 -11.29 14.20 11.32
CA ILE A 229 -11.45 15.63 11.65
C ILE A 229 -11.75 15.79 13.14
N LYS A 230 -12.74 15.05 13.65
CA LYS A 230 -13.13 15.12 15.07
C LYS A 230 -12.00 14.68 16.00
N THR A 231 -11.21 13.69 15.59
CA THR A 231 -10.07 13.21 16.38
C THR A 231 -8.95 14.25 16.42
N ALA A 232 -8.57 14.78 15.26
CA ALA A 232 -7.56 15.81 15.16
C ALA A 232 -7.95 17.09 15.92
N GLU A 233 -9.19 17.56 15.76
CA GLU A 233 -9.70 18.73 16.50
C GLU A 233 -9.60 18.54 18.02
N LYS A 234 -9.98 17.36 18.53
CA LYS A 234 -9.87 17.04 19.96
C LYS A 234 -8.41 17.05 20.44
N ILE A 235 -7.50 16.42 19.69
CA ILE A 235 -6.08 16.38 20.02
C ILE A 235 -5.51 17.78 20.06
N MET A 236 -5.85 18.63 19.09
CA MET A 236 -5.31 19.99 19.03
C MET A 236 -5.82 20.91 20.12
N VAL A 237 -7.07 20.74 20.54
CA VAL A 237 -7.63 21.48 21.68
C VAL A 237 -6.93 21.06 22.97
N LYS A 238 -6.72 19.76 23.18
CA LYS A 238 -6.16 19.22 24.42
C LYS A 238 -4.63 19.33 24.49
N PHE A 239 -3.96 19.16 23.35
CA PHE A 239 -2.49 19.13 23.20
C PHE A 239 -2.03 20.01 22.00
N PRO A 240 -2.14 21.34 22.10
CA PRO A 240 -1.81 22.26 20.99
C PRO A 240 -0.37 22.11 20.44
N ALA A 241 0.57 21.65 21.28
CA ALA A 241 1.95 21.38 20.88
C ALA A 241 2.08 20.33 19.76
N LEU A 242 1.06 19.49 19.57
CA LEU A 242 1.04 18.42 18.57
C LEU A 242 0.36 18.84 17.25
N ALA A 243 -0.16 20.06 17.15
CA ALA A 243 -1.01 20.48 16.03
C ALA A 243 -0.38 20.35 14.63
N ARG A 244 0.96 20.42 14.56
CA ARG A 244 1.71 20.32 13.29
C ARG A 244 2.26 18.93 12.98
N LYS A 245 2.12 17.98 13.92
CA LYS A 245 2.59 16.61 13.69
C LYS A 245 1.82 15.99 12.52
N PRO A 246 2.52 15.31 11.59
CA PRO A 246 1.86 14.48 10.58
C PRO A 246 0.81 13.58 11.23
N PHE A 247 -0.38 13.54 10.65
CA PHE A 247 -1.48 12.70 11.11
C PHE A 247 -1.75 11.61 10.09
N TYR A 248 -1.73 10.37 10.55
CA TYR A 248 -1.94 9.17 9.75
C TYR A 248 -3.28 8.55 10.13
N ASN A 249 -4.03 8.09 9.13
CA ASN A 249 -5.04 7.05 9.32
C ASN A 249 -4.58 5.80 8.58
N ASP A 250 -3.87 4.97 9.31
CA ASP A 250 -3.15 3.78 8.86
C ASP A 250 -4.02 2.51 8.85
N GLU A 251 -5.29 2.62 9.22
CA GLU A 251 -6.33 1.62 8.95
C GLU A 251 -7.70 2.26 8.59
N ALA A 252 -7.72 3.05 7.53
CA ALA A 252 -8.83 3.88 7.05
C ALA A 252 -9.89 3.09 6.26
N ASP A 253 -10.38 2.00 6.83
CA ASP A 253 -11.20 1.05 6.08
C ASP A 253 -12.69 1.41 6.02
N PRO A 254 -13.39 1.06 4.94
CA PRO A 254 -14.85 1.16 4.87
C PRO A 254 -15.61 0.53 6.04
N LEU A 255 -15.17 -0.64 6.51
CA LEU A 255 -15.82 -1.41 7.56
C LEU A 255 -14.75 -2.18 8.35
N VAL A 256 -14.92 -2.23 9.68
CA VAL A 256 -14.12 -3.05 10.61
C VAL A 256 -14.25 -4.54 10.30
N GLU A 257 -13.36 -5.36 10.86
CA GLU A 257 -13.34 -6.82 10.71
C GLU A 257 -13.10 -7.26 9.26
N TRP A 258 -11.82 -7.48 8.92
CA TRP A 258 -11.39 -7.80 7.55
C TRP A 258 -11.93 -9.15 7.05
N SER A 259 -12.10 -10.12 7.95
CA SER A 259 -12.57 -11.49 7.67
C SER A 259 -14.08 -11.59 7.48
N LYS A 260 -14.84 -10.55 7.83
CA LYS A 260 -16.29 -10.54 7.61
C LYS A 260 -16.59 -10.64 6.11
N SER A 261 -17.33 -11.67 5.70
CA SER A 261 -17.71 -11.84 4.29
C SER A 261 -18.73 -10.80 3.86
N GLU A 262 -18.36 -9.97 2.89
CA GLU A 262 -19.20 -8.91 2.33
C GLU A 262 -19.11 -8.93 0.81
N ASN A 263 -20.25 -9.00 0.11
CA ASN A 263 -20.27 -9.12 -1.35
C ASN A 263 -19.58 -7.93 -2.06
N TRP A 264 -19.74 -6.72 -1.52
CA TRP A 264 -19.15 -5.51 -2.10
C TRP A 264 -17.61 -5.47 -1.99
N ARG A 265 -16.99 -6.28 -1.11
CA ARG A 265 -15.53 -6.43 -1.01
C ARG A 265 -14.92 -7.19 -2.19
N ALA A 266 -15.74 -7.90 -2.97
CA ALA A 266 -15.30 -8.80 -4.03
C ALA A 266 -14.96 -8.11 -5.36
N ASP A 267 -15.59 -6.97 -5.65
CA ASP A 267 -15.68 -6.44 -7.00
C ASP A 267 -15.38 -4.93 -7.09
N ALA A 268 -15.83 -4.27 -8.18
CA ALA A 268 -15.57 -2.85 -8.39
C ALA A 268 -16.28 -1.93 -7.37
N THR A 269 -17.20 -2.44 -6.54
CA THR A 269 -17.84 -1.67 -5.47
C THR A 269 -16.80 -1.20 -4.45
N TYR A 270 -15.99 -2.12 -3.93
CA TYR A 270 -14.91 -1.77 -3.00
C TYR A 270 -13.85 -0.89 -3.67
N ALA A 271 -13.48 -1.19 -4.92
CA ALA A 271 -12.55 -0.38 -5.69
C ALA A 271 -13.00 1.09 -5.79
N ALA A 272 -14.25 1.33 -6.20
CA ALA A 272 -14.82 2.67 -6.32
C ALA A 272 -14.98 3.37 -4.97
N MET A 273 -15.28 2.62 -3.90
CA MET A 273 -15.34 3.17 -2.54
C MET A 273 -13.96 3.62 -2.04
N VAL A 274 -12.90 2.84 -2.24
CA VAL A 274 -11.51 3.22 -1.89
C VAL A 274 -11.11 4.49 -2.64
N THR A 275 -11.41 4.57 -3.94
CA THR A 275 -11.17 5.77 -4.73
C THR A 275 -11.94 6.99 -4.20
N LYS A 276 -13.22 6.82 -3.87
CA LYS A 276 -14.03 7.90 -3.29
C LYS A 276 -13.42 8.43 -2.00
N VAL A 277 -12.97 7.54 -1.10
CA VAL A 277 -12.29 7.93 0.15
C VAL A 277 -11.04 8.76 -0.17
N ILE A 278 -10.16 8.28 -1.04
CA ILE A 278 -8.91 9.00 -1.40
C ILE A 278 -9.21 10.38 -1.99
N VAL A 279 -10.17 10.48 -2.91
CA VAL A 279 -10.54 11.76 -3.54
C VAL A 279 -11.17 12.72 -2.52
N GLN A 280 -11.98 12.21 -1.58
CA GLN A 280 -12.51 13.00 -0.47
C GLN A 280 -11.42 13.56 0.42
N HIS A 281 -10.41 12.76 0.80
CA HIS A 281 -9.27 13.25 1.58
C HIS A 281 -8.54 14.37 0.85
N GLN A 282 -8.27 14.19 -0.46
CA GLN A 282 -7.61 15.22 -1.24
C GLN A 282 -8.43 16.51 -1.30
N ASN A 283 -9.72 16.42 -1.61
CA ASN A 283 -10.55 17.60 -1.88
C ASN A 283 -11.06 18.30 -0.61
N ILE A 284 -11.35 17.54 0.47
CA ILE A 284 -11.91 18.05 1.72
C ILE A 284 -10.81 18.38 2.73
N ILE A 285 -9.85 17.47 2.96
CA ILE A 285 -8.85 17.62 4.03
C ILE A 285 -7.62 18.39 3.52
N LEU A 286 -7.04 17.98 2.38
CA LEU A 286 -5.76 18.53 1.92
C LEU A 286 -5.91 19.85 1.14
N ARG A 287 -6.94 19.95 0.27
CA ARG A 287 -7.23 21.15 -0.53
C ARG A 287 -8.28 22.06 0.10
N GLY A 288 -9.17 21.52 0.93
CA GLY A 288 -10.44 22.15 1.34
C GLY A 288 -10.31 23.57 1.90
N GLY A 289 -10.30 24.55 0.99
CA GLY A 289 -10.88 25.88 1.13
C GLY A 289 -10.24 26.89 2.07
N VAL A 290 -9.25 26.53 2.88
CA VAL A 290 -8.70 27.46 3.89
C VAL A 290 -7.19 27.62 3.77
N GLN A 291 -6.72 28.86 4.00
CA GLN A 291 -5.30 29.19 4.09
C GLN A 291 -4.58 28.19 5.02
N TRP A 292 -3.28 27.99 4.83
CA TRP A 292 -2.50 27.04 5.63
C TRP A 292 -2.71 27.23 7.14
N GLU A 293 -2.92 28.47 7.59
CA GLU A 293 -3.20 28.84 8.98
C GLU A 293 -4.55 28.33 9.52
N GLN A 294 -5.47 27.88 8.66
CA GLN A 294 -6.80 27.38 9.01
C GLN A 294 -7.02 25.91 8.60
N ARG A 295 -5.96 25.20 8.17
CA ARG A 295 -6.02 23.74 8.01
C ARG A 295 -6.35 23.11 9.34
N LYS A 296 -7.32 22.18 9.35
CA LYS A 296 -7.72 21.48 10.56
C LYS A 296 -6.58 20.67 11.17
N PHE A 297 -5.72 20.05 10.34
CA PHE A 297 -4.54 19.28 10.76
C PHE A 297 -3.63 18.82 9.61
N ASN A 298 -2.41 18.35 9.91
CA ASN A 298 -1.41 17.90 8.92
C ASN A 298 -1.61 16.44 8.47
N PHE A 299 -2.73 16.13 7.81
CA PHE A 299 -2.98 14.78 7.27
C PHE A 299 -1.88 14.39 6.26
N SER A 300 -1.28 13.22 6.44
CA SER A 300 -0.05 12.85 5.70
C SER A 300 -0.04 11.41 5.18
N LEU A 301 -0.85 10.50 5.73
CA LEU A 301 -0.90 9.10 5.27
C LEU A 301 -2.30 8.53 5.44
N LEU A 302 -2.78 7.84 4.41
CA LEU A 302 -3.97 7.01 4.45
C LEU A 302 -3.60 5.59 4.01
N SER A 303 -3.91 4.59 4.82
CA SER A 303 -3.74 3.18 4.47
C SER A 303 -5.07 2.45 4.54
N ASN A 304 -5.32 1.59 3.55
CA ASN A 304 -6.38 0.59 3.63
C ASN A 304 -5.73 -0.70 4.10
N ASP A 305 -6.21 -1.25 5.20
CA ASP A 305 -5.62 -2.42 5.82
C ASP A 305 -6.20 -3.69 5.16
N ASN A 306 -5.69 -4.02 3.96
CA ASN A 306 -6.28 -5.04 3.10
C ASN A 306 -5.23 -5.97 2.47
N ALA A 307 -4.04 -6.07 3.07
CA ALA A 307 -2.99 -7.00 2.66
C ALA A 307 -3.23 -8.44 3.15
N PHE A 308 -4.32 -8.71 3.86
CA PHE A 308 -4.67 -10.06 4.35
C PHE A 308 -4.78 -11.10 3.22
N LEU A 309 -4.63 -12.37 3.60
CA LEU A 309 -4.89 -13.52 2.75
C LEU A 309 -6.28 -14.07 3.03
N SER A 310 -7.12 -14.16 1.99
CA SER A 310 -8.50 -14.61 2.18
C SER A 310 -8.62 -16.10 2.45
N TRP A 311 -9.67 -16.52 3.16
CA TRP A 311 -9.95 -17.92 3.48
C TRP A 311 -11.13 -18.50 2.70
N TYR A 312 -11.10 -19.80 2.46
CA TYR A 312 -12.28 -20.52 1.96
C TYR A 312 -13.38 -20.51 3.04
N PRO A 313 -14.67 -20.30 2.69
CA PRO A 313 -15.26 -20.19 1.35
C PRO A 313 -15.42 -18.75 0.81
N PHE A 314 -14.67 -17.79 1.36
CA PHE A 314 -14.82 -16.35 1.12
C PHE A 314 -13.65 -15.74 0.35
N GLN A 315 -13.13 -16.46 -0.65
CA GLN A 315 -11.93 -16.09 -1.40
C GLN A 315 -11.94 -14.65 -1.92
N PHE A 316 -13.11 -14.12 -2.31
CA PHE A 316 -13.27 -12.75 -2.80
C PHE A 316 -13.93 -11.79 -1.81
N THR A 317 -14.77 -12.27 -0.89
CA THR A 317 -15.68 -11.41 -0.10
C THR A 317 -15.06 -10.92 1.21
N GLU A 318 -13.83 -11.31 1.54
CA GLU A 318 -13.04 -10.72 2.62
C GLU A 318 -12.29 -9.45 2.15
N ARG A 319 -11.84 -8.62 3.09
CA ARG A 319 -11.15 -7.33 2.81
C ARG A 319 -9.69 -7.58 2.44
N THR A 320 -9.48 -8.02 1.21
CA THR A 320 -8.16 -8.34 0.65
C THR A 320 -7.89 -7.65 -0.68
N LEU A 321 -6.63 -7.38 -1.00
CA LEU A 321 -6.17 -6.97 -2.34
C LEU A 321 -6.24 -8.11 -3.35
N ASN A 322 -5.97 -9.33 -2.89
CA ASN A 322 -5.89 -10.53 -3.71
C ASN A 322 -6.84 -11.62 -3.18
N ALA A 323 -7.44 -12.38 -4.08
CA ALA A 323 -8.25 -13.55 -3.75
C ALA A 323 -7.39 -14.81 -3.72
N ARG A 324 -7.38 -15.52 -2.60
CA ARG A 324 -6.57 -16.73 -2.40
C ARG A 324 -7.33 -18.01 -2.70
N PHE A 325 -6.71 -18.89 -3.48
CA PHE A 325 -7.18 -20.24 -3.76
C PHE A 325 -6.13 -21.25 -3.30
N GLN A 326 -6.48 -22.06 -2.31
CA GLN A 326 -5.67 -23.21 -1.88
C GLN A 326 -6.09 -24.43 -2.71
N ILE A 327 -5.32 -24.76 -3.74
CA ILE A 327 -5.60 -25.82 -4.71
C ILE A 327 -5.15 -27.17 -4.13
N ASN A 328 -5.94 -27.70 -3.21
CA ASN A 328 -5.59 -28.88 -2.42
C ASN A 328 -5.80 -30.20 -3.17
N ASN A 329 -6.41 -30.18 -4.35
CA ASN A 329 -6.61 -31.35 -5.22
C ASN A 329 -5.45 -31.59 -6.21
N THR A 330 -4.26 -31.05 -5.92
CA THR A 330 -3.02 -31.29 -6.67
C THR A 330 -1.97 -31.89 -5.76
N ASN A 331 -0.94 -32.52 -6.35
CA ASN A 331 0.18 -33.10 -5.60
C ASN A 331 1.51 -32.52 -6.12
N PRO A 332 2.24 -31.72 -5.33
CA PRO A 332 1.82 -31.19 -4.02
C PRO A 332 0.68 -30.17 -4.14
N PRO A 333 -0.11 -29.95 -3.08
CA PRO A 333 -1.01 -28.80 -2.98
C PRO A 333 -0.28 -27.49 -3.25
N HIS A 334 -0.94 -26.52 -3.86
CA HIS A 334 -0.35 -25.21 -4.13
C HIS A 334 -1.36 -24.07 -3.92
N THR A 335 -0.85 -22.84 -3.90
CA THR A 335 -1.67 -21.63 -3.75
C THR A 335 -1.66 -20.82 -5.02
N GLN A 336 -2.84 -20.33 -5.42
CA GLN A 336 -3.02 -19.33 -6.47
C GLN A 336 -3.54 -18.05 -5.84
N LEU A 337 -3.07 -16.90 -6.32
CA LEU A 337 -3.62 -15.59 -5.98
C LEU A 337 -4.14 -14.93 -7.25
N LEU A 338 -5.28 -14.28 -7.15
CA LEU A 338 -5.85 -13.47 -8.22
C LEU A 338 -6.05 -12.03 -7.74
N ARG A 339 -5.60 -11.05 -8.52
CA ARG A 339 -5.78 -9.62 -8.18
C ARG A 339 -7.25 -9.24 -8.26
N LYS A 340 -7.77 -8.64 -7.18
CA LYS A 340 -9.16 -8.14 -7.12
C LYS A 340 -9.25 -6.74 -7.74
N PRO A 341 -10.47 -6.25 -8.05
CA PRO A 341 -10.65 -4.89 -8.59
C PRO A 341 -10.05 -3.77 -7.74
N VAL A 342 -9.99 -3.93 -6.40
CA VAL A 342 -9.32 -2.96 -5.52
C VAL A 342 -7.81 -2.90 -5.76
N HIS A 343 -7.15 -4.00 -6.15
CA HIS A 343 -5.74 -3.95 -6.59
C HIS A 343 -5.62 -3.14 -7.89
N SER A 344 -6.50 -3.41 -8.86
CA SER A 344 -6.54 -2.69 -10.13
C SER A 344 -6.76 -1.18 -9.95
N VAL A 345 -7.52 -0.74 -8.95
CA VAL A 345 -7.70 0.69 -8.72
C VAL A 345 -6.47 1.37 -8.14
N MET A 346 -5.65 0.66 -7.36
CA MET A 346 -4.33 1.18 -6.93
C MET A 346 -3.40 1.38 -8.13
N VAL A 347 -3.50 0.53 -9.15
CA VAL A 347 -2.80 0.74 -10.43
C VAL A 347 -3.28 2.03 -11.11
N LEU A 348 -4.60 2.27 -11.17
CA LEU A 348 -5.14 3.50 -11.75
C LEU A 348 -4.74 4.77 -10.97
N LEU A 349 -4.76 4.70 -9.64
CA LEU A 349 -4.33 5.81 -8.77
C LEU A 349 -2.85 6.14 -8.93
N SER A 350 -1.99 5.14 -9.23
CA SER A 350 -0.57 5.34 -9.48
C SER A 350 -0.27 6.23 -10.71
N LEU A 351 -1.25 6.39 -11.62
CA LEU A 351 -1.14 7.26 -12.80
C LEU A 351 -1.34 8.74 -12.48
N LEU A 352 -1.79 9.10 -11.27
CA LEU A 352 -1.92 10.50 -10.88
C LEU A 352 -0.55 11.20 -10.84
N GLY A 353 -0.51 12.45 -11.30
CA GLY A 353 0.65 13.33 -11.24
C GLY A 353 0.86 13.96 -9.85
N ASN A 354 1.88 14.79 -9.74
CA ASN A 354 2.26 15.44 -8.48
C ASN A 354 1.63 16.84 -8.28
N ARG A 355 0.90 17.36 -9.26
CA ARG A 355 0.20 18.65 -9.17
C ARG A 355 -1.29 18.47 -9.43
N GLN A 356 -2.13 18.67 -8.42
CA GLN A 356 -3.59 18.63 -8.59
C GLN A 356 -4.06 19.78 -9.50
N LEU A 357 -5.01 19.47 -10.38
CA LEU A 357 -5.67 20.41 -11.29
C LEU A 357 -7.07 20.74 -10.76
N SER A 358 -7.59 21.92 -11.11
CA SER A 358 -8.96 22.26 -10.74
C SER A 358 -9.96 21.45 -11.55
N VAL A 359 -10.96 20.90 -10.87
CA VAL A 359 -12.09 20.19 -11.48
C VAL A 359 -13.37 20.84 -11.00
N ASN A 360 -14.22 21.23 -11.95
CA ASN A 360 -15.53 21.81 -11.69
C ASN A 360 -16.58 20.93 -12.36
N PHE A 361 -17.65 20.63 -11.63
CA PHE A 361 -18.81 19.93 -12.15
C PHE A 361 -19.92 20.92 -12.49
N SER A 362 -20.54 20.75 -13.64
CA SER A 362 -21.76 21.47 -14.03
C SER A 362 -22.79 20.46 -14.50
N GLU A 363 -23.94 20.40 -13.84
CA GLU A 363 -25.08 19.60 -14.31
C GLU A 363 -25.93 20.42 -15.29
N ASN A 364 -26.43 19.78 -16.35
CA ASN A 364 -27.31 20.40 -17.33
C ASN A 364 -28.74 20.63 -16.79
N ASN A 365 -29.10 20.08 -15.62
CA ASN A 365 -30.42 20.24 -15.04
C ASN A 365 -30.53 21.55 -14.24
N SER A 366 -31.57 22.31 -14.54
CA SER A 366 -31.90 23.67 -14.07
C SER A 366 -32.11 23.84 -12.55
N LYS A 367 -31.70 22.87 -11.72
CA LYS A 367 -31.80 22.93 -10.25
C LYS A 367 -30.47 23.28 -9.56
N GLY A 368 -29.41 23.62 -10.29
CA GLY A 368 -28.18 24.16 -9.71
C GLY A 368 -27.51 23.30 -8.64
N HIS A 369 -27.75 21.98 -8.62
CA HIS A 369 -27.10 21.08 -7.67
C HIS A 369 -25.63 20.94 -8.09
N GLN A 370 -24.73 21.47 -7.26
CA GLN A 370 -23.30 21.26 -7.44
C GLN A 370 -22.96 19.85 -6.96
N VAL A 371 -22.18 19.09 -7.75
CA VAL A 371 -21.59 17.83 -7.29
C VAL A 371 -20.63 18.17 -6.16
N GLN A 372 -21.01 17.77 -4.95
CA GLN A 372 -20.23 17.99 -3.73
C GLN A 372 -19.22 16.84 -3.53
N ASN A 373 -18.23 17.04 -2.66
CA ASN A 373 -17.22 16.01 -2.39
C ASN A 373 -17.79 14.72 -1.76
N ASP A 374 -19.00 14.75 -1.21
CA ASP A 374 -19.72 13.59 -0.64
C ASP A 374 -20.65 12.88 -1.64
N SER A 375 -20.79 13.42 -2.85
CA SER A 375 -21.64 12.88 -3.91
C SER A 375 -21.18 11.50 -4.39
N PHE A 376 -22.07 10.77 -5.06
CA PHE A 376 -21.74 9.47 -5.64
C PHE A 376 -20.72 9.58 -6.77
N ILE A 377 -20.77 10.68 -7.51
CA ILE A 377 -19.86 10.98 -8.60
C ILE A 377 -18.80 11.93 -8.08
N GLY A 378 -17.55 11.71 -8.46
CA GLY A 378 -16.49 12.67 -8.22
C GLY A 378 -15.29 12.44 -9.12
N ALA A 379 -14.32 13.33 -8.99
CA ALA A 379 -13.16 13.35 -9.85
C ALA A 379 -11.95 13.94 -9.14
N ILE A 380 -10.78 13.50 -9.57
CA ILE A 380 -9.50 14.14 -9.30
C ILE A 380 -8.72 14.23 -10.62
N ALA A 381 -8.20 15.41 -10.91
CA ALA A 381 -7.31 15.62 -12.05
C ALA A 381 -5.94 16.05 -11.53
N SER A 382 -4.89 15.60 -12.21
CA SER A 382 -3.52 15.91 -11.87
C SER A 382 -2.66 16.05 -13.11
N SER A 383 -1.63 16.87 -13.02
CA SER A 383 -0.58 17.04 -14.01
C SER A 383 0.76 16.62 -13.43
N TYR A 384 1.66 16.21 -14.31
CA TYR A 384 3.05 15.96 -14.02
C TYR A 384 3.90 16.52 -15.15
N SER A 385 5.00 17.16 -14.78
CA SER A 385 6.03 17.61 -15.72
C SER A 385 7.36 17.05 -15.25
N PRO A 386 8.10 16.34 -16.13
CA PRO A 386 9.37 15.74 -15.77
C PRO A 386 10.43 16.82 -15.57
N LYS A 387 11.55 16.44 -14.95
CA LYS A 387 12.75 17.28 -14.95
C LYS A 387 13.26 17.43 -16.39
N TRP A 388 13.74 18.60 -16.77
CA TRP A 388 14.27 18.90 -18.11
C TRP A 388 15.34 17.92 -18.62
N THR A 389 16.04 17.23 -17.71
CA THR A 389 17.07 16.24 -18.03
C THR A 389 16.54 14.84 -18.34
N ASP A 390 15.28 14.53 -18.01
CA ASP A 390 14.69 13.23 -18.28
C ASP A 390 14.03 13.20 -19.66
N ILE A 391 14.84 12.90 -20.68
CA ILE A 391 14.39 12.82 -22.07
C ILE A 391 13.50 11.58 -22.38
N ARG A 392 13.36 10.65 -21.42
CA ARG A 392 12.55 9.44 -21.54
C ARG A 392 11.15 9.63 -20.94
N ASP A 393 10.90 10.77 -20.32
CA ASP A 393 9.60 11.14 -19.78
C ASP A 393 9.10 12.46 -20.39
N SER A 394 7.83 12.75 -20.17
CA SER A 394 7.14 13.88 -20.79
C SER A 394 5.99 14.36 -19.91
N SER A 395 5.35 15.44 -20.34
CA SER A 395 4.17 15.99 -19.64
C SER A 395 3.01 15.00 -19.68
N GLN A 396 2.43 14.77 -18.51
CA GLN A 396 1.33 13.84 -18.29
C GLN A 396 0.17 14.57 -17.62
N THR A 397 -1.06 14.18 -17.95
CA THR A 397 -2.27 14.61 -17.25
C THR A 397 -3.19 13.43 -17.06
N SER A 398 -3.64 13.22 -15.83
CA SER A 398 -4.55 12.13 -15.45
C SER A 398 -5.84 12.72 -14.92
N VAL A 399 -6.97 12.33 -15.52
CA VAL A 399 -8.32 12.62 -15.03
C VAL A 399 -8.92 11.31 -14.55
N LEU A 400 -9.05 11.17 -13.24
CA LEU A 400 -9.68 10.03 -12.60
C LEU A 400 -11.11 10.41 -12.19
N LEU A 401 -12.07 9.56 -12.52
CA LEU A 401 -13.50 9.68 -12.23
C LEU A 401 -13.95 8.46 -11.43
N TYR A 402 -14.87 8.64 -10.48
CA TYR A 402 -15.53 7.53 -9.78
C TYR A 402 -17.05 7.72 -9.76
N ASN A 403 -17.77 6.60 -9.72
CA ASN A 403 -19.19 6.53 -9.38
C ASN A 403 -19.37 5.46 -8.28
N SER A 404 -19.63 5.89 -7.05
CA SER A 404 -19.66 5.05 -5.85
C SER A 404 -20.75 5.49 -4.87
N ASN A 405 -21.67 4.58 -4.57
CA ASN A 405 -22.66 4.71 -3.49
C ASN A 405 -22.21 3.87 -2.28
N ASP A 406 -20.95 4.07 -1.90
CA ASP A 406 -20.27 3.39 -0.81
C ASP A 406 -20.34 1.85 -0.99
N THR A 407 -21.02 1.15 -0.09
CA THR A 407 -21.14 -0.32 -0.12
C THR A 407 -22.25 -0.84 -1.05
N ARG A 408 -23.00 0.06 -1.70
CA ARG A 408 -24.11 -0.30 -2.59
C ARG A 408 -23.73 -0.18 -4.06
N SER A 409 -24.12 -1.19 -4.84
CA SER A 409 -24.00 -1.22 -6.30
C SER A 409 -25.37 -1.04 -6.96
N SER A 410 -25.43 -0.25 -8.04
CA SER A 410 -26.66 -0.05 -8.82
C SER A 410 -26.38 -0.29 -10.31
N PRO A 411 -26.45 -1.55 -10.81
CA PRO A 411 -26.05 -1.89 -12.18
C PRO A 411 -26.78 -1.11 -13.29
N ASN A 412 -28.02 -0.67 -13.02
CA ASN A 412 -28.83 0.11 -13.96
C ASN A 412 -28.55 1.62 -13.89
N HIS A 413 -27.72 2.07 -12.95
CA HIS A 413 -27.36 3.48 -12.80
C HIS A 413 -26.07 3.77 -13.56
N THR A 414 -26.18 4.51 -14.65
CA THR A 414 -25.04 4.96 -15.44
C THR A 414 -25.19 6.45 -15.72
N VAL A 415 -24.09 7.19 -15.54
CA VAL A 415 -24.04 8.62 -15.80
C VAL A 415 -23.09 8.89 -16.95
N ASN A 416 -23.55 9.66 -17.93
CA ASN A 416 -22.71 10.11 -19.04
C ASN A 416 -22.09 11.46 -18.65
N ILE A 417 -20.77 11.51 -18.61
CA ILE A 417 -20.00 12.69 -18.25
C ILE A 417 -19.38 13.25 -19.52
N ASN A 418 -19.64 14.53 -19.79
CA ASN A 418 -18.93 15.26 -20.82
C ASN A 418 -17.74 16.01 -20.20
N ILE A 419 -16.53 15.58 -20.52
CA ILE A 419 -15.28 16.10 -19.99
C ILE A 419 -14.77 17.18 -20.94
N ARG A 420 -14.68 18.41 -20.46
CA ARG A 420 -14.05 19.54 -21.16
C ARG A 420 -12.74 19.88 -20.50
N VAL A 421 -11.64 19.75 -21.24
CA VAL A 421 -10.31 20.17 -20.78
C VAL A 421 -10.12 21.63 -21.21
N ILE A 422 -10.09 22.55 -20.25
CA ILE A 422 -9.98 23.99 -20.47
C ILE A 422 -8.61 24.47 -19.98
N GLY A 423 -7.97 25.33 -20.76
CA GLY A 423 -6.67 25.91 -20.46
C GLY A 423 -5.61 25.48 -21.47
N SER A 424 -4.50 26.20 -21.45
CA SER A 424 -3.38 26.01 -22.38
C SER A 424 -2.48 24.85 -21.94
N PHE A 425 -3.11 23.69 -21.70
CA PHE A 425 -2.51 22.46 -21.18
C PHE A 425 -1.30 21.94 -21.97
N PHE A 426 -1.17 22.37 -23.23
CA PHE A 426 -0.23 21.83 -24.18
C PHE A 426 0.36 22.93 -25.08
N GLU A 427 0.67 24.13 -24.55
CA GLU A 427 1.12 25.30 -25.35
C GLU A 427 2.22 25.02 -26.37
N HIS A 428 3.00 23.93 -26.22
CA HIS A 428 4.12 23.65 -27.09
C HIS A 428 4.11 22.31 -27.84
N ASP A 429 3.28 21.31 -27.51
CA ASP A 429 3.36 19.98 -28.16
C ASP A 429 2.06 19.18 -28.07
N PHE A 430 1.12 19.40 -29.00
CA PHE A 430 0.00 18.45 -29.16
C PHE A 430 -0.16 17.74 -30.51
N ASN A 431 0.88 17.74 -31.36
CA ASN A 431 0.80 16.93 -32.59
C ASN A 431 0.93 15.42 -32.31
N ASP A 432 1.50 15.04 -31.16
CA ASP A 432 1.76 13.64 -30.80
C ASP A 432 1.24 13.24 -29.39
N THR A 433 0.25 13.96 -28.87
CA THR A 433 -0.40 13.59 -27.60
C THR A 433 -1.29 12.36 -27.77
N MET A 434 -1.10 11.36 -26.92
CA MET A 434 -1.98 10.18 -26.83
C MET A 434 -2.94 10.34 -25.64
N ILE A 435 -4.16 9.85 -25.80
CA ILE A 435 -5.09 9.62 -24.71
C ILE A 435 -5.35 8.12 -24.56
N VAL A 436 -5.20 7.63 -23.35
CA VAL A 436 -5.47 6.23 -22.98
C VAL A 436 -6.47 6.19 -21.85
N GLY A 437 -7.52 5.39 -22.01
CA GLY A 437 -8.61 5.25 -21.04
C GLY A 437 -8.63 3.88 -20.42
N TYR A 438 -8.69 3.81 -19.09
CA TYR A 438 -8.81 2.58 -18.32
C TYR A 438 -10.04 2.60 -17.41
N THR A 439 -10.67 1.45 -17.21
CA THR A 439 -11.84 1.28 -16.34
C THR A 439 -11.69 0.09 -15.39
N VAL A 440 -12.24 0.25 -14.19
CA VAL A 440 -12.53 -0.83 -13.24
C VAL A 440 -14.02 -0.71 -12.91
N ASP A 441 -14.81 -1.70 -13.34
CA ASP A 441 -16.26 -1.71 -13.18
C ASP A 441 -16.81 -3.14 -13.07
N ASN A 442 -18.12 -3.23 -12.93
CA ASN A 442 -18.87 -4.49 -12.90
C ASN A 442 -19.58 -4.79 -14.23
N ASP A 443 -19.26 -4.08 -15.32
CA ASP A 443 -19.95 -4.24 -16.60
C ASP A 443 -19.70 -5.64 -17.20
N ALA A 444 -20.69 -6.19 -17.89
CA ALA A 444 -20.63 -7.55 -18.39
C ALA A 444 -19.64 -7.75 -19.55
N LYS A 445 -19.32 -6.69 -20.30
CA LYS A 445 -18.41 -6.70 -21.47
C LYS A 445 -16.96 -6.53 -21.07
N THR A 446 -16.68 -5.63 -20.12
CA THR A 446 -15.34 -5.42 -19.55
C THR A 446 -15.02 -6.52 -18.55
N GLY A 447 -15.96 -6.85 -17.67
CA GLY A 447 -15.91 -7.90 -16.65
C GLY A 447 -14.80 -7.69 -15.62
N ASN A 448 -14.99 -8.26 -14.44
CA ASN A 448 -13.92 -8.41 -13.45
C ASN A 448 -13.78 -9.87 -13.02
N VAL A 449 -12.64 -10.18 -12.40
CA VAL A 449 -12.29 -11.54 -12.00
C VAL A 449 -13.37 -12.23 -11.14
N TYR A 450 -14.04 -11.51 -10.23
CA TYR A 450 -15.11 -12.08 -9.38
C TYR A 450 -16.36 -12.43 -10.19
N GLY A 451 -16.77 -11.54 -11.11
CA GLY A 451 -17.88 -11.78 -12.02
C GLY A 451 -17.65 -13.00 -12.90
N VAL A 452 -16.44 -13.16 -13.44
CA VAL A 452 -16.08 -14.32 -14.27
C VAL A 452 -16.02 -15.61 -13.45
N TRP A 453 -15.43 -15.58 -12.25
CA TRP A 453 -15.41 -16.74 -11.35
C TRP A 453 -16.83 -17.17 -10.93
N SER A 454 -17.72 -16.21 -10.71
CA SER A 454 -19.12 -16.46 -10.41
C SER A 454 -19.85 -17.14 -11.57
N LYS A 455 -19.58 -16.74 -12.82
CA LYS A 455 -20.12 -17.39 -14.03
C LYS A 455 -19.65 -18.84 -14.19
N PHE A 456 -18.48 -19.21 -13.65
CA PHE A 456 -18.02 -20.60 -13.61
C PHE A 456 -18.67 -21.43 -12.49
N GLY A 457 -19.63 -20.88 -11.74
CA GLY A 457 -20.25 -21.57 -10.60
C GLY A 457 -19.40 -21.55 -9.33
N LYS A 458 -18.51 -20.54 -9.19
CA LYS A 458 -17.65 -20.33 -8.02
C LYS A 458 -16.81 -21.57 -7.63
N PRO A 459 -16.07 -22.17 -8.57
CA PRO A 459 -15.32 -23.40 -8.29
C PRO A 459 -14.31 -23.18 -7.16
N LYS A 460 -14.32 -24.10 -6.18
CA LYS A 460 -13.36 -24.14 -5.07
C LYS A 460 -11.92 -24.29 -5.57
N TYR A 461 -11.72 -25.14 -6.57
CA TYR A 461 -10.44 -25.39 -7.23
C TYR A 461 -10.58 -25.11 -8.73
N PRO A 462 -10.40 -23.85 -9.17
CA PRO A 462 -10.47 -23.54 -10.59
C PRO A 462 -9.41 -24.32 -11.38
N SER A 463 -9.78 -24.85 -12.55
CA SER A 463 -8.83 -25.52 -13.45
C SER A 463 -7.80 -24.54 -14.02
N LEU A 464 -6.72 -25.05 -14.63
CA LEU A 464 -5.75 -24.19 -15.32
C LEU A 464 -6.42 -23.33 -16.41
N GLN A 465 -7.35 -23.89 -17.19
CA GLN A 465 -8.09 -23.14 -18.20
C GLN A 465 -8.96 -22.05 -17.57
N GLN A 466 -9.63 -22.35 -16.46
CA GLN A 466 -10.43 -21.35 -15.73
C GLN A 466 -9.53 -20.25 -15.18
N LEU A 467 -8.38 -20.57 -14.56
CA LEU A 467 -7.40 -19.60 -14.08
C LEU A 467 -6.86 -18.70 -15.22
N GLN A 468 -6.58 -19.27 -16.39
CA GLN A 468 -6.15 -18.50 -17.56
C GLN A 468 -7.22 -17.52 -18.05
N VAL A 469 -8.51 -17.87 -17.94
CA VAL A 469 -9.60 -16.93 -18.25
C VAL A 469 -9.70 -15.86 -17.17
N LEU A 470 -9.67 -16.25 -15.89
CA LEU A 470 -9.74 -15.31 -14.76
C LEU A 470 -8.63 -14.26 -14.80
N ARG A 471 -7.39 -14.66 -15.11
CA ARG A 471 -6.23 -13.76 -15.21
C ARG A 471 -6.34 -12.68 -16.28
N LYS A 472 -7.20 -12.85 -17.29
CA LYS A 472 -7.48 -11.80 -18.29
C LYS A 472 -8.28 -10.63 -17.71
N HIS A 473 -8.90 -10.81 -16.55
CA HIS A 473 -9.77 -9.83 -15.88
C HIS A 473 -9.22 -9.36 -14.52
N GLU A 474 -7.92 -9.55 -14.27
CA GLU A 474 -7.23 -9.11 -13.04
C GLU A 474 -6.85 -7.64 -13.03
N GLY A 475 -6.57 -7.08 -14.21
CA GLY A 475 -6.10 -5.71 -14.39
C GLY A 475 -7.23 -4.76 -14.80
N PRO A 476 -6.98 -3.43 -14.76
CA PRO A 476 -7.93 -2.47 -15.31
C PRO A 476 -8.08 -2.67 -16.83
N HIS A 477 -9.30 -2.53 -17.32
CA HIS A 477 -9.62 -2.72 -18.74
C HIS A 477 -9.35 -1.44 -19.53
N ARG A 478 -8.55 -1.52 -20.60
CA ARG A 478 -8.31 -0.40 -21.52
C ARG A 478 -9.48 -0.25 -22.49
N PHE A 479 -10.22 0.85 -22.39
CA PHE A 479 -11.37 1.14 -23.26
C PHE A 479 -11.07 2.20 -24.34
N LEU A 480 -9.96 2.92 -24.23
CA LEU A 480 -9.58 3.98 -25.17
C LEU A 480 -8.07 3.97 -25.40
N LEU A 481 -7.65 4.13 -26.66
CA LEU A 481 -6.29 4.41 -27.09
C LEU A 481 -6.38 5.17 -28.41
N THR A 482 -6.10 6.48 -28.40
CA THR A 482 -6.14 7.28 -29.62
C THR A 482 -5.22 8.50 -29.52
N LYS A 483 -4.89 9.11 -30.66
CA LYS A 483 -4.29 10.44 -30.68
C LYS A 483 -5.32 11.47 -30.22
N PHE A 484 -4.90 12.42 -29.39
CA PHE A 484 -5.77 13.48 -28.91
C PHE A 484 -6.00 14.51 -30.03
N ASP A 485 -7.26 14.68 -30.44
CA ASP A 485 -7.66 15.68 -31.41
C ASP A 485 -7.89 17.02 -30.71
N LYS A 486 -7.02 18.01 -30.99
CA LYS A 486 -7.10 19.36 -30.41
C LYS A 486 -8.38 20.11 -30.80
N SER A 487 -9.00 19.74 -31.92
CA SER A 487 -10.25 20.35 -32.37
C SER A 487 -11.44 19.89 -31.51
N SER A 488 -11.32 18.69 -30.92
CA SER A 488 -12.31 18.15 -29.98
C SER A 488 -12.14 18.80 -28.61
N LYS A 489 -13.05 19.73 -28.30
CA LYS A 489 -13.07 20.44 -27.01
C LYS A 489 -13.65 19.61 -25.86
N SER A 490 -14.15 18.41 -26.15
CA SER A 490 -14.93 17.65 -25.18
C SER A 490 -14.98 16.16 -25.47
N MET A 491 -14.98 15.32 -24.43
CA MET A 491 -15.06 13.86 -24.54
C MET A 491 -16.19 13.32 -23.68
N GLU A 492 -17.04 12.48 -24.26
CA GLU A 492 -18.07 11.78 -23.50
C GLU A 492 -17.54 10.47 -22.92
N VAL A 493 -17.80 10.26 -21.63
CA VAL A 493 -17.45 9.04 -20.91
C VAL A 493 -18.67 8.56 -20.15
N SER A 494 -19.08 7.33 -20.43
CA SER A 494 -20.11 6.64 -19.66
C SER A 494 -19.52 6.06 -18.37
N LEU A 495 -20.15 6.31 -17.23
CA LEU A 495 -19.66 5.96 -15.89
C LEU A 495 -20.72 5.16 -15.09
N PRO A 496 -20.76 3.82 -15.24
CA PRO A 496 -21.71 2.95 -14.54
C PRO A 496 -21.45 2.90 -13.03
N GLN A 497 -22.43 2.52 -12.21
CA GLN A 497 -22.24 2.35 -10.76
C GLN A 497 -22.18 0.86 -10.35
N PRO A 498 -21.10 0.40 -9.70
CA PRO A 498 -19.86 1.14 -9.38
C PRO A 498 -18.88 1.17 -10.56
N SER A 499 -18.10 2.24 -10.67
CA SER A 499 -16.93 2.26 -11.56
C SER A 499 -15.89 3.30 -11.17
N VAL A 500 -14.67 3.06 -11.64
CA VAL A 500 -13.58 4.03 -11.66
C VAL A 500 -13.00 4.08 -13.07
N LYS A 501 -12.83 5.28 -13.61
CA LYS A 501 -12.22 5.49 -14.93
C LYS A 501 -11.08 6.48 -14.83
N VAL A 502 -10.00 6.21 -15.57
CA VAL A 502 -8.89 7.15 -15.77
C VAL A 502 -8.75 7.44 -17.24
N LEU A 503 -8.67 8.72 -17.59
CA LEU A 503 -8.14 9.19 -18.86
C LEU A 503 -6.74 9.74 -18.62
N HIS A 504 -5.75 9.13 -19.26
CA HIS A 504 -4.34 9.50 -19.16
C HIS A 504 -3.87 10.11 -20.48
N PHE A 505 -3.55 11.39 -20.44
CA PHE A 505 -3.04 12.18 -21.55
C PHE A 505 -1.53 12.27 -21.43
N CYS A 506 -0.81 11.87 -22.46
CA CYS A 506 0.64 11.93 -22.50
C CYS A 506 1.13 12.59 -23.77
N THR A 507 2.04 13.55 -23.65
CA THR A 507 2.84 14.01 -24.80
C THR A 507 3.96 13.01 -25.08
N LYS A 508 4.47 12.94 -26.31
CA LYS A 508 5.49 11.94 -26.68
C LYS A 508 6.86 12.30 -26.10
N PRO A 509 7.47 11.47 -25.23
CA PRO A 509 8.85 11.67 -24.83
C PRO A 509 9.80 11.54 -26.02
N ARG A 510 10.96 12.21 -25.96
CA ARG A 510 11.98 12.12 -27.02
C ARG A 510 12.46 10.68 -27.20
N ASP A 511 12.79 10.01 -26.11
CA ASP A 511 13.33 8.65 -26.12
C ASP A 511 12.27 7.60 -25.70
N PRO A 512 12.43 6.32 -26.09
CA PRO A 512 11.63 5.23 -25.55
C PRO A 512 11.83 5.01 -24.03
N PRO A 513 10.95 4.23 -23.39
CA PRO A 513 11.04 3.92 -21.97
C PRO A 513 12.41 3.41 -21.52
N GLY A 514 12.73 3.63 -20.24
CA GLY A 514 13.92 3.07 -19.61
C GLY A 514 13.88 1.54 -19.51
N GLN A 515 14.97 0.98 -18.99
CA GLN A 515 15.13 -0.47 -18.87
C GLN A 515 14.43 -0.99 -17.62
N VAL A 516 13.70 -2.09 -17.76
CA VAL A 516 13.18 -2.87 -16.62
C VAL A 516 14.34 -3.55 -15.89
N THR A 517 14.30 -3.59 -14.57
CA THR A 517 15.35 -4.22 -13.74
C THR A 517 14.77 -5.24 -12.76
N SER A 518 15.65 -5.99 -12.09
CA SER A 518 15.30 -6.91 -10.99
C SER A 518 14.16 -7.87 -11.33
N VAL A 519 14.33 -8.67 -12.39
CA VAL A 519 13.36 -9.73 -12.72
C VAL A 519 13.47 -10.83 -11.67
N LEU A 520 12.38 -11.08 -10.95
CA LEU A 520 12.27 -12.02 -9.84
C LEU A 520 11.26 -13.13 -10.18
N PHE A 521 11.44 -14.29 -9.58
CA PHE A 521 10.59 -15.46 -9.80
C PHE A 521 10.00 -15.98 -8.49
N TYR A 522 8.71 -16.29 -8.53
CA TYR A 522 8.00 -16.93 -7.43
C TYR A 522 7.34 -18.21 -7.91
N ASN A 523 7.78 -19.34 -7.36
CA ASN A 523 7.25 -20.66 -7.69
C ASN A 523 5.77 -20.72 -7.29
N VAL A 524 4.90 -21.08 -8.24
CA VAL A 524 3.48 -21.28 -7.97
C VAL A 524 3.18 -22.78 -7.85
N THR A 525 3.49 -23.53 -8.91
CA THR A 525 3.41 -25.01 -8.95
C THR A 525 4.19 -25.51 -10.17
N ALA A 526 4.31 -26.83 -10.35
CA ALA A 526 4.97 -27.39 -11.52
C ALA A 526 4.33 -26.85 -12.81
N GLY A 527 5.15 -26.26 -13.69
CA GLY A 527 4.69 -25.63 -14.93
C GLY A 527 4.02 -24.26 -14.77
N GLN A 528 4.12 -23.61 -13.60
CA GLN A 528 3.60 -22.26 -13.38
C GLN A 528 4.54 -21.41 -12.51
N VAL A 529 4.84 -20.20 -12.97
CA VAL A 529 5.71 -19.25 -12.27
C VAL A 529 5.11 -17.84 -12.32
N LEU A 530 5.17 -17.12 -11.20
CA LEU A 530 4.90 -15.69 -11.17
C LEU A 530 6.22 -14.95 -11.37
N ILE A 531 6.29 -14.13 -12.42
CA ILE A 531 7.44 -13.28 -12.72
C ILE A 531 7.10 -11.86 -12.27
N GLY A 532 7.95 -11.27 -11.43
CA GLY A 532 7.87 -9.86 -11.02
C GLY A 532 9.08 -9.07 -11.52
N TRP A 533 8.97 -7.74 -11.60
CA TRP A 533 10.09 -6.88 -11.97
C TRP A 533 9.97 -5.48 -11.36
N SER A 534 11.07 -4.73 -11.39
CA SER A 534 11.11 -3.32 -10.98
C SER A 534 11.00 -2.41 -12.19
N ASP A 535 10.19 -1.36 -12.04
CA ASP A 535 10.03 -0.26 -12.99
C ASP A 535 10.77 1.01 -12.54
N ILE A 536 11.71 0.91 -11.59
CA ILE A 536 12.41 2.07 -11.00
C ILE A 536 13.15 2.96 -12.01
N HIS A 537 13.58 2.40 -13.14
CA HIS A 537 14.22 3.14 -14.24
C HIS A 537 13.28 3.39 -15.43
N VAL A 538 12.03 2.94 -15.37
CA VAL A 538 10.97 3.26 -16.32
C VAL A 538 10.26 4.50 -15.80
N THR A 539 10.86 5.67 -16.02
CA THR A 539 10.44 6.93 -15.37
C THR A 539 9.08 7.44 -15.84
N THR A 540 8.75 7.25 -17.12
CA THR A 540 7.45 7.62 -17.66
C THR A 540 6.32 6.69 -17.22
N LYS A 541 5.14 7.26 -16.97
CA LYS A 541 3.91 6.50 -16.71
C LYS A 541 3.12 6.17 -17.97
N CYS A 542 3.57 6.65 -19.13
CA CYS A 542 2.92 6.48 -20.43
C CYS A 542 3.18 5.08 -21.04
N ILE A 543 3.04 4.04 -20.22
CA ILE A 543 3.32 2.64 -20.56
C ILE A 543 2.04 1.95 -21.00
N LEU A 544 2.04 1.48 -22.25
CA LEU A 544 0.95 0.73 -22.85
C LEU A 544 0.90 -0.70 -22.31
N THR A 545 2.08 -1.33 -22.20
CA THR A 545 2.23 -2.70 -21.74
C THR A 545 3.66 -3.01 -21.35
N TYR A 546 3.86 -4.10 -20.60
CA TYR A 546 5.14 -4.79 -20.49
C TYR A 546 5.13 -6.05 -21.34
N GLU A 547 6.13 -6.19 -22.20
CA GLU A 547 6.35 -7.42 -22.97
C GLU A 547 7.26 -8.36 -22.18
N VAL A 548 6.72 -9.52 -21.82
CA VAL A 548 7.43 -10.60 -21.14
C VAL A 548 7.78 -11.64 -22.19
N GLU A 549 9.07 -11.89 -22.36
CA GLU A 549 9.56 -12.89 -23.30
C GLU A 549 10.27 -14.02 -22.58
N PHE A 550 10.23 -15.20 -23.20
CA PHE A 550 10.77 -16.45 -22.69
C PHE A 550 11.58 -17.19 -23.75
N SER A 551 12.71 -17.76 -23.36
CA SER A 551 13.54 -18.71 -24.12
C SER A 551 13.75 -19.98 -23.31
N CYS A 552 13.44 -21.15 -23.87
CA CYS A 552 13.62 -22.45 -23.22
C CYS A 552 15.00 -23.09 -23.47
N GLN A 553 15.86 -22.43 -24.26
CA GLN A 553 17.17 -22.94 -24.68
C GLN A 553 18.27 -22.37 -23.77
N ASP A 554 18.83 -21.23 -24.18
CA ASP A 554 19.84 -20.50 -23.44
C ASP A 554 19.57 -18.98 -23.49
N VAL A 555 20.49 -18.20 -22.89
CA VAL A 555 20.39 -16.74 -22.78
C VAL A 555 20.35 -16.02 -24.13
N TYR A 556 20.92 -16.62 -25.18
CA TYR A 556 20.98 -16.13 -26.56
C TYR A 556 19.97 -16.83 -27.49
N GLY A 557 19.19 -17.78 -26.96
CA GLY A 557 18.17 -18.50 -27.70
C GLY A 557 17.03 -17.62 -28.21
N THR A 558 16.14 -18.23 -29.00
CA THR A 558 14.98 -17.52 -29.55
C THR A 558 13.97 -17.19 -28.44
N TYR A 559 13.69 -15.91 -28.26
CA TYR A 559 12.69 -15.42 -27.32
C TYR A 559 11.32 -15.28 -27.96
N ILE A 560 10.28 -15.71 -27.25
CA ILE A 560 8.88 -15.53 -27.63
C ILE A 560 8.13 -14.74 -26.57
N ARG A 561 7.26 -13.80 -26.98
CA ARG A 561 6.37 -13.08 -26.06
C ARG A 561 5.33 -14.03 -25.49
N VAL A 562 5.28 -14.16 -24.16
CA VAL A 562 4.40 -15.10 -23.45
C VAL A 562 3.12 -14.46 -22.89
N ASN A 563 3.13 -13.16 -22.61
CA ASN A 563 1.91 -12.43 -22.25
C ASN A 563 1.18 -11.95 -23.53
N LYS A 564 -0.01 -12.50 -23.78
CA LYS A 564 -0.80 -12.22 -25.00
C LYS A 564 -1.62 -10.93 -24.92
N TYR A 565 -1.91 -10.46 -23.72
CA TYR A 565 -2.69 -9.25 -23.47
C TYR A 565 -1.81 -8.20 -22.80
N ASP A 566 -2.23 -6.95 -22.98
CA ASP A 566 -1.51 -5.83 -22.41
C ASP A 566 -1.67 -5.79 -20.89
N ILE A 567 -0.56 -5.56 -20.20
CA ILE A 567 -0.51 -5.46 -18.74
C ILE A 567 0.30 -4.22 -18.36
N ILE A 568 -0.24 -3.43 -17.44
CA ILE A 568 0.43 -2.22 -16.92
C ILE A 568 0.92 -2.40 -15.48
N VAL A 569 0.79 -3.60 -14.93
CA VAL A 569 1.40 -3.99 -13.66
C VAL A 569 2.79 -4.58 -13.89
N THR A 570 3.60 -4.62 -12.84
CA THR A 570 4.98 -5.14 -12.91
C THR A 570 5.10 -6.61 -12.50
N ALA A 571 4.04 -7.40 -12.74
CA ALA A 571 4.07 -8.85 -12.54
C ALA A 571 3.16 -9.61 -13.52
N PHE A 572 3.54 -10.84 -13.85
CA PHE A 572 2.83 -11.72 -14.77
C PHE A 572 2.97 -13.19 -14.35
N THR A 573 1.85 -13.93 -14.31
CA THR A 573 1.91 -15.39 -14.11
C THR A 573 2.00 -16.11 -15.44
N PHE A 574 3.12 -16.78 -15.71
CA PHE A 574 3.26 -17.65 -16.86
C PHE A 574 2.80 -19.07 -16.50
N ALA A 575 1.75 -19.52 -17.19
CA ALA A 575 1.13 -20.83 -17.01
C ALA A 575 0.72 -21.36 -18.40
N PRO A 576 1.66 -21.94 -19.18
CA PRO A 576 1.40 -22.40 -20.55
C PRO A 576 0.30 -23.47 -20.60
N SER A 577 -0.48 -23.48 -21.70
CA SER A 577 -1.45 -24.55 -21.96
C SER A 577 -0.74 -25.87 -22.30
N LEU A 578 -1.47 -26.98 -22.19
CA LEU A 578 -1.00 -28.35 -22.50
C LEU A 578 -0.45 -28.53 -23.93
N LEU A 579 -0.60 -27.54 -24.82
CA LEU A 579 -0.07 -27.54 -26.19
C LEU A 579 1.43 -27.23 -26.28
N PHE A 580 2.08 -26.83 -25.18
CA PHE A 580 3.54 -26.89 -25.06
C PHE A 580 3.88 -28.27 -24.51
N GLU A 581 4.37 -29.18 -25.35
CA GLU A 581 4.56 -30.61 -25.06
C GLU A 581 5.35 -30.89 -23.76
N ASP A 582 6.12 -29.92 -23.23
CA ASP A 582 6.93 -30.10 -22.03
C ASP A 582 6.56 -29.25 -20.80
N ARG A 583 5.49 -28.43 -20.82
CA ARG A 583 5.18 -27.44 -19.74
C ARG A 583 6.41 -26.64 -19.26
N LYS A 584 7.34 -26.35 -20.17
CA LYS A 584 8.62 -25.69 -19.86
C LYS A 584 8.38 -24.23 -19.47
N VAL A 585 8.39 -23.97 -18.17
CA VAL A 585 8.59 -22.64 -17.59
C VAL A 585 10.04 -22.40 -17.20
N MET A 586 10.89 -23.43 -17.27
CA MET A 586 12.34 -23.35 -17.03
C MET A 586 13.04 -22.74 -18.25
N GLY A 587 13.95 -21.81 -18.01
CA GLY A 587 14.66 -21.09 -19.07
C GLY A 587 14.95 -19.65 -18.69
N TYR A 588 15.04 -18.78 -19.69
CA TYR A 588 15.40 -17.37 -19.52
C TYR A 588 14.21 -16.48 -19.82
N TYR A 589 14.00 -15.49 -18.96
CA TYR A 589 12.97 -14.47 -19.11
C TYR A 589 13.59 -13.10 -19.26
N ARG A 590 13.00 -12.26 -20.10
CA ARG A 590 13.34 -10.84 -20.18
C ARG A 590 12.08 -10.01 -20.36
N VAL A 591 12.10 -8.79 -19.83
CA VAL A 591 10.94 -7.89 -19.84
C VAL A 591 11.31 -6.52 -20.37
N ARG A 592 10.44 -5.88 -21.15
CA ARG A 592 10.58 -4.45 -21.51
C ARG A 592 9.26 -3.71 -21.40
N GLY A 593 9.32 -2.42 -21.05
CA GLY A 593 8.17 -1.53 -21.17
C GLY A 593 7.98 -1.06 -22.62
N VAL A 594 6.72 -0.94 -23.04
CA VAL A 594 6.32 -0.37 -24.34
C VAL A 594 5.41 0.82 -24.08
N ASP A 595 5.74 1.97 -24.66
CA ASP A 595 4.98 3.21 -24.45
C ASP A 595 3.71 3.30 -25.32
N TYR A 596 2.92 4.36 -25.12
CA TYR A 596 1.69 4.63 -25.87
C TYR A 596 1.88 4.82 -27.39
N TRP A 597 3.12 5.02 -27.85
CA TRP A 597 3.47 5.13 -29.27
C TRP A 597 4.05 3.82 -29.83
N GLY A 598 3.98 2.73 -29.07
CA GLY A 598 4.47 1.41 -29.48
C GLY A 598 6.00 1.28 -29.48
N ARG A 599 6.72 2.19 -28.82
CA ARG A 599 8.19 2.12 -28.73
C ARG A 599 8.58 1.27 -27.53
N GLY A 600 9.31 0.19 -27.79
CA GLY A 600 9.89 -0.65 -26.75
C GLY A 600 11.16 -0.04 -26.16
N GLY A 601 11.25 -0.02 -24.83
CA GLY A 601 12.51 0.20 -24.11
C GLY A 601 13.49 -0.96 -24.31
N LYS A 602 14.67 -0.84 -23.69
CA LYS A 602 15.61 -1.98 -23.62
C LYS A 602 14.98 -3.10 -22.77
N TYR A 603 15.18 -4.35 -23.19
CA TYR A 603 14.88 -5.49 -22.33
C TYR A 603 15.75 -5.46 -21.07
N SER A 604 15.19 -5.95 -19.97
CA SER A 604 15.95 -6.33 -18.78
C SER A 604 17.10 -7.26 -19.15
N ILE A 605 18.11 -7.33 -18.28
CA ILE A 605 19.07 -8.44 -18.33
C ILE A 605 18.26 -9.74 -18.24
N PRO A 606 18.46 -10.73 -19.13
CA PRO A 606 17.73 -11.98 -19.06
C PRO A 606 18.00 -12.69 -17.73
N ALA A 607 16.93 -13.08 -17.04
CA ALA A 607 16.97 -13.78 -15.77
C ALA A 607 16.62 -15.24 -15.97
N LYS A 608 17.40 -16.15 -15.38
CA LYS A 608 17.17 -17.59 -15.48
C LYS A 608 16.19 -18.04 -14.40
N TYR A 609 15.09 -18.65 -14.79
CA TYR A 609 14.27 -19.46 -13.88
C TYR A 609 14.88 -20.87 -13.82
N PRO A 610 15.43 -21.27 -12.66
CA PRO A 610 16.17 -22.53 -12.54
C PRO A 610 15.25 -23.74 -12.65
N SER A 611 15.88 -24.90 -12.86
CA SER A 611 15.22 -26.21 -12.89
C SER A 611 14.67 -26.64 -11.55
#